data_AF-A0A285IY41-F1
#
_entry.id   AF-A0A285IY41-F1
#
_cell.length_a   1.000
_cell.length_b   1.000
_cell.length_c   1.000
_cell.angle_alpha   90.00
_cell.angle_beta   90.00
_cell.angle_gamma   90.00
#
_symmetry.space_group_name_H-M   'P 1'
#
loop_
_entity.id
_entity.type
_entity.pdbx_description
1 polymer ?
#
loop_
_entity_poly.entity_id
_entity_poly.type
_entity_poly.pdbx_seq_one_letter_code
_entity_poly.pdbx_strand_id
1 'polypeptide(L)'
;MPATSRRHIAIALIISALTAVAIAIAIVALWLLHPRDKALTATESLPLSTEQRVPARDTAPVIAGHTGKPLAESPTEQDDNATLLADVSPELTETAASQKCQALEQALANHPASEQVKGWYHKELSADLHDSYYQRLSMDELLQQAQAADISAMRMLAEKYLRYARFQRYDRPVEPPQNAVLDRSALAQARYWAEQAALHGYGGAFMLLAEMYFLELEDLNRQLTSAQQQHTLADQIIDTELLMRAYLSLSVEVMPQLHDFLYPVRVQLQQSPVPAESRELFDDIFQNLLQEWQHKRALMGLAPELEFFIPAEVESYIQLENQLHNCNNQLTD
;
A
#
# COMPACT_ATOMS: atom_id res chain seq x y z
N MET A 1 -27.89 36.97 27.86
CA MET A 1 -27.11 37.00 26.59
C MET A 1 -27.96 37.67 25.51
N PRO A 2 -27.46 38.70 24.82
CA PRO A 2 -28.25 39.52 23.90
C PRO A 2 -28.57 38.78 22.59
N ALA A 3 -29.77 39.03 22.04
CA ALA A 3 -30.32 38.34 20.85
C ALA A 3 -29.47 38.51 19.57
N THR A 4 -28.61 39.52 19.51
CA THR A 4 -27.67 39.77 18.41
C THR A 4 -26.56 38.71 18.33
N SER A 5 -26.11 38.17 19.47
CA SER A 5 -25.07 37.12 19.50
C SER A 5 -25.56 35.79 18.93
N ARG A 6 -26.83 35.45 19.12
CA ARG A 6 -27.43 34.20 18.59
C ARG A 6 -27.60 34.21 17.07
N ARG A 7 -27.83 35.38 16.47
CA ARG A 7 -27.91 35.52 15.00
C ARG A 7 -26.55 35.31 14.34
N HIS A 8 -25.46 35.82 14.91
CA HIS A 8 -24.12 35.60 14.36
C HIS A 8 -23.67 34.14 14.47
N ILE A 9 -24.04 33.44 15.55
CA ILE A 9 -23.77 32.00 15.70
C ILE A 9 -24.59 31.17 14.71
N ALA A 10 -25.87 31.50 14.52
CA ALA A 10 -26.72 30.81 13.54
C ALA A 10 -26.23 31.02 12.10
N ILE A 11 -25.81 32.24 11.74
CA ILE A 11 -25.24 32.54 10.42
C ILE A 11 -23.92 31.79 10.21
N ALA A 12 -23.05 31.74 11.23
CA ALA A 12 -21.79 30.98 11.14
C ALA A 12 -22.05 29.48 10.94
N LEU A 13 -23.03 28.90 11.63
CA LEU A 13 -23.42 27.50 11.48
C LEU A 13 -23.99 27.18 10.09
N ILE A 14 -24.83 28.07 9.56
CA ILE A 14 -25.38 27.95 8.19
C ILE A 14 -24.26 28.02 7.16
N ILE A 15 -23.32 28.95 7.30
CA ILE A 15 -22.17 29.07 6.40
C ILE A 15 -21.30 27.82 6.48
N SER A 16 -20.99 27.32 7.69
CA SER A 16 -20.19 26.10 7.86
C SER A 16 -20.87 24.85 7.26
N ALA A 17 -22.20 24.73 7.41
CA ALA A 17 -22.97 23.64 6.82
C ALA A 17 -22.98 23.71 5.28
N LEU A 18 -23.14 24.92 4.72
CA LEU A 18 -23.10 25.13 3.27
C LEU A 18 -21.72 24.84 2.68
N THR A 19 -20.62 25.19 3.37
CA THR A 19 -19.27 24.82 2.94
C THR A 19 -19.02 23.32 3.02
N ALA A 20 -19.51 22.64 4.06
CA ALA A 20 -19.37 21.18 4.17
C ALA A 20 -20.14 20.45 3.06
N VAL A 21 -21.34 20.92 2.71
CA VAL A 21 -22.13 20.39 1.60
C VAL A 21 -21.45 20.66 0.26
N ALA A 22 -20.88 21.84 0.05
CA ALA A 22 -20.13 22.15 -1.17
C ALA A 22 -18.87 21.28 -1.34
N ILE A 23 -18.16 20.99 -0.24
CA ILE A 23 -17.00 20.07 -0.25
C ILE A 23 -17.46 18.64 -0.54
N ALA A 24 -18.56 18.17 0.06
CA ALA A 24 -19.10 16.84 -0.21
C ALA A 24 -19.52 16.69 -1.69
N ILE A 25 -20.17 17.70 -2.27
CA ILE A 25 -20.54 17.71 -3.68
C ILE A 25 -19.30 17.73 -4.58
N ALA A 26 -18.25 18.47 -4.20
CA ALA A 26 -16.99 18.48 -4.94
C ALA A 26 -16.29 17.11 -4.91
N ILE A 27 -16.30 16.42 -3.77
CA ILE A 27 -15.74 15.06 -3.62
C ILE A 27 -16.54 14.05 -4.46
N VAL A 28 -17.87 14.11 -4.42
CA VAL A 28 -18.74 13.24 -5.23
C VAL A 28 -18.57 13.53 -6.72
N ALA A 29 -18.44 14.79 -7.12
CA ALA A 29 -18.17 15.16 -8.50
C ALA A 29 -16.78 14.69 -8.97
N LEU A 30 -15.76 14.76 -8.10
CA LEU A 30 -14.42 14.24 -8.38
C LEU A 30 -14.45 12.71 -8.60
N TRP A 31 -15.23 12.00 -7.79
CA TRP A 31 -15.45 10.55 -7.92
C TRP A 31 -16.21 10.18 -9.20
N LEU A 32 -17.21 10.97 -9.60
CA LEU A 32 -17.95 10.72 -10.84
C LEU A 32 -17.16 11.09 -12.11
N LEU A 33 -16.24 12.05 -12.01
CA LEU A 33 -15.39 12.48 -13.14
C LEU A 33 -14.13 11.62 -13.32
N HIS A 34 -13.74 10.81 -12.32
CA HIS A 34 -12.65 9.84 -12.40
C HIS A 34 -13.17 8.43 -12.09
N PRO A 35 -13.93 7.79 -13.01
CA PRO A 35 -14.22 6.37 -12.87
C PRO A 35 -12.91 5.59 -12.92
N ARG A 36 -12.65 4.81 -11.87
CA ARG A 36 -11.48 3.93 -11.64
C ARG A 36 -11.23 2.92 -12.79
N ASP A 37 -12.15 2.80 -13.74
CA ASP A 37 -12.14 1.77 -14.78
C ASP A 37 -11.45 2.17 -16.09
N LYS A 38 -11.02 3.44 -16.27
CA LYS A 38 -10.40 3.86 -17.54
C LYS A 38 -8.94 3.48 -17.73
N ALA A 39 -8.27 2.95 -16.70
CA ALA A 39 -6.91 2.45 -16.82
C ALA A 39 -6.83 1.04 -17.45
N LEU A 40 -7.92 0.26 -17.39
CA LEU A 40 -7.92 -1.15 -17.81
C LEU A 40 -8.25 -1.38 -19.29
N THR A 41 -8.81 -0.39 -20.00
CA THR A 41 -9.25 -0.58 -21.40
C THR A 41 -8.16 -0.32 -22.46
N ALA A 42 -6.99 0.20 -22.08
CA ALA A 42 -5.93 0.51 -23.05
C ALA A 42 -5.06 -0.72 -23.43
N THR A 43 -5.01 -1.73 -22.56
CA THR A 43 -4.20 -2.95 -22.73
C THR A 43 -4.88 -4.04 -23.55
N GLU A 44 -6.22 -4.06 -23.65
CA GLU A 44 -6.97 -5.13 -24.34
C GLU A 44 -6.90 -5.11 -25.88
N SER A 45 -6.24 -4.15 -26.51
CA SER A 45 -6.31 -3.95 -27.98
C SER A 45 -5.01 -4.15 -28.77
N LEU A 46 -3.92 -4.62 -28.16
CA LEU A 46 -2.64 -4.80 -28.87
C LEU A 46 -2.33 -6.29 -29.12
N PRO A 47 -2.09 -6.71 -30.38
CA PRO A 47 -1.70 -8.08 -30.68
C PRO A 47 -0.29 -8.38 -30.16
N LEU A 48 -0.14 -9.44 -29.36
CA LEU A 48 1.14 -9.95 -28.89
C LEU A 48 2.02 -10.37 -30.08
N SER A 49 3.20 -9.76 -30.19
CA SER A 49 4.28 -10.21 -31.06
C SER A 49 5.12 -11.24 -30.30
N THR A 50 5.08 -12.50 -30.73
CA THR A 50 5.90 -13.60 -30.24
C THR A 50 7.32 -13.50 -30.82
N GLU A 51 8.16 -12.63 -30.27
CA GLU A 51 9.61 -12.76 -30.43
C GLU A 51 10.26 -13.13 -29.10
N GLN A 52 10.82 -14.33 -29.10
CA GLN A 52 11.51 -14.99 -27.99
C GLN A 52 12.72 -14.16 -27.55
N ARG A 53 12.58 -13.42 -26.45
CA ARG A 53 13.70 -12.71 -25.81
C ARG A 53 14.61 -13.71 -25.09
N VAL A 54 15.89 -13.69 -25.44
CA VAL A 54 16.96 -14.46 -24.78
C VAL A 54 17.46 -13.67 -23.57
N PRO A 55 17.45 -14.22 -22.34
CA PRO A 55 18.01 -13.53 -21.19
C PRO A 55 19.55 -13.55 -21.22
N ALA A 56 20.15 -12.40 -20.94
CA ALA A 56 21.59 -12.25 -20.75
C ALA A 56 22.04 -13.04 -19.51
N ARG A 57 22.97 -13.97 -19.71
CA ARG A 57 23.65 -14.74 -18.66
C ARG A 57 24.62 -13.83 -17.91
N ASP A 58 24.57 -13.87 -16.58
CA ASP A 58 25.78 -13.84 -15.76
C ASP A 58 25.66 -14.89 -14.64
N THR A 59 26.70 -15.70 -14.55
CA THR A 59 26.81 -16.98 -13.84
C THR A 59 27.07 -16.83 -12.35
N ALA A 60 26.29 -17.54 -11.52
CA ALA A 60 26.66 -17.93 -10.16
C ALA A 60 26.56 -19.47 -10.01
N PRO A 61 27.42 -20.12 -9.19
CA PRO A 61 27.58 -21.57 -9.21
C PRO A 61 26.50 -22.30 -8.38
N VAL A 62 26.09 -23.44 -8.93
CA VAL A 62 25.17 -24.43 -8.35
C VAL A 62 25.82 -25.13 -7.16
N ILE A 63 25.14 -25.18 -6.01
CA ILE A 63 25.37 -26.21 -4.99
C ILE A 63 24.01 -26.79 -4.59
N ALA A 64 23.90 -28.11 -4.75
CA ALA A 64 22.71 -28.93 -4.49
C ALA A 64 22.77 -29.63 -3.12
N GLY A 65 21.59 -29.94 -2.57
CA GLY A 65 21.38 -30.95 -1.51
C GLY A 65 20.46 -30.46 -0.39
N HIS A 66 19.16 -30.81 -0.41
CA HIS A 66 18.53 -31.93 0.35
C HIS A 66 18.39 -31.62 1.86
N THR A 67 17.30 -31.84 2.60
CA THR A 67 16.01 -32.58 2.46
C THR A 67 15.24 -32.36 3.77
N GLY A 68 13.89 -32.42 3.75
CA GLY A 68 13.08 -32.60 4.98
C GLY A 68 11.60 -32.23 4.79
N LYS A 69 10.85 -33.03 4.03
CA LYS A 69 9.79 -33.98 4.47
C LYS A 69 8.42 -33.34 4.80
N PRO A 70 7.32 -33.83 4.17
CA PRO A 70 5.98 -33.28 4.31
C PRO A 70 5.22 -33.91 5.48
N LEU A 71 4.26 -33.19 6.05
CA LEU A 71 3.25 -33.76 6.96
C LEU A 71 1.89 -33.77 6.28
N ALA A 72 1.35 -34.99 6.21
CA ALA A 72 0.09 -35.42 5.63
C ALA A 72 -1.11 -35.04 6.53
N GLU A 73 -2.28 -34.79 5.93
CA GLU A 73 -3.47 -35.66 5.86
C GLU A 73 -4.61 -35.21 6.79
N SER A 74 -5.72 -34.88 6.16
CA SER A 74 -7.05 -34.71 6.74
C SER A 74 -7.61 -36.01 7.33
N PRO A 75 -8.66 -35.93 8.16
CA PRO A 75 -9.68 -36.96 8.20
C PRO A 75 -11.09 -36.45 7.88
N THR A 76 -11.87 -37.36 7.31
CA THR A 76 -13.20 -37.25 6.70
C THR A 76 -14.36 -37.38 7.71
N GLU A 77 -15.45 -36.65 7.41
CA GLU A 77 -16.90 -36.93 7.52
C GLU A 77 -17.49 -37.85 8.61
N GLN A 78 -18.56 -37.35 9.27
CA GLN A 78 -19.85 -38.10 9.34
C GLN A 78 -21.08 -37.21 9.61
N ASP A 79 -22.16 -37.52 8.88
CA ASP A 79 -23.49 -36.90 8.77
C ASP A 79 -24.36 -36.86 10.05
N ASP A 80 -25.22 -35.84 10.16
CA ASP A 80 -26.70 -35.93 10.03
C ASP A 80 -27.40 -34.80 10.82
N ASN A 81 -28.07 -33.89 10.10
CA ASN A 81 -29.45 -33.49 10.39
C ASN A 81 -29.99 -32.52 9.34
N ALA A 82 -30.82 -33.07 8.45
CA ALA A 82 -31.74 -32.32 7.63
C ALA A 82 -32.70 -31.50 8.53
N THR A 83 -32.49 -30.19 8.58
CA THR A 83 -33.46 -29.26 9.18
C THR A 83 -33.90 -28.28 8.10
N LEU A 84 -35.16 -28.47 7.68
CA LEU A 84 -36.07 -27.54 7.03
C LEU A 84 -35.47 -26.20 6.55
N LEU A 85 -35.39 -26.05 5.23
CA LEU A 85 -35.40 -24.77 4.52
C LEU A 85 -36.57 -23.92 5.04
N ALA A 86 -36.29 -23.04 5.98
CA ALA A 86 -37.11 -21.86 6.19
C ALA A 86 -36.68 -20.85 5.13
N ASP A 87 -37.66 -20.46 4.31
CA ASP A 87 -37.57 -19.39 3.33
C ASP A 87 -37.30 -18.09 4.10
N VAL A 88 -36.03 -17.78 4.34
CA VAL A 88 -35.62 -16.52 4.98
C VAL A 88 -35.69 -15.47 3.90
N SER A 89 -36.67 -14.57 4.00
CA SER A 89 -36.76 -13.41 3.13
C SER A 89 -35.42 -12.67 3.11
N PRO A 90 -34.83 -12.44 1.92
CA PRO A 90 -33.51 -11.79 1.80
C PRO A 90 -33.46 -10.42 2.50
N GLU A 91 -34.60 -9.71 2.58
CA GLU A 91 -34.73 -8.41 3.26
C GLU A 91 -34.45 -8.46 4.78
N LEU A 92 -34.72 -9.56 5.48
CA LEU A 92 -34.44 -9.67 6.93
C LEU A 92 -32.95 -9.91 7.21
N THR A 93 -32.27 -10.64 6.33
CA THR A 93 -30.83 -10.91 6.39
C THR A 93 -29.99 -9.68 6.06
N GLU A 94 -30.36 -8.89 5.04
CA GLU A 94 -29.68 -7.62 4.71
C GLU A 94 -29.79 -6.61 5.86
N THR A 95 -30.96 -6.51 6.48
CA THR A 95 -31.19 -5.56 7.59
C THR A 95 -30.38 -5.94 8.83
N ALA A 96 -30.25 -7.24 9.13
CA ALA A 96 -29.45 -7.73 10.26
C ALA A 96 -27.94 -7.62 10.02
N ALA A 97 -27.48 -7.88 8.79
CA ALA A 97 -26.08 -7.72 8.40
C ALA A 97 -25.65 -6.25 8.45
N SER A 98 -26.48 -5.34 7.92
CA SER A 98 -26.24 -3.89 7.97
C SER A 98 -26.17 -3.36 9.42
N GLN A 99 -27.07 -3.82 10.31
CA GLN A 99 -27.03 -3.46 11.72
C GLN A 99 -25.75 -3.96 12.43
N LYS A 100 -25.25 -5.14 12.05
CA LYS A 100 -24.00 -5.70 12.59
C LYS A 100 -22.79 -4.85 12.18
N CYS A 101 -22.69 -4.43 10.92
CA CYS A 101 -21.60 -3.56 10.47
C CYS A 101 -21.68 -2.18 11.16
N GLN A 102 -22.88 -1.63 11.32
CA GLN A 102 -23.08 -0.36 12.04
C GLN A 102 -22.65 -0.45 13.52
N ALA A 103 -22.87 -1.58 14.18
CA ALA A 103 -22.40 -1.81 15.54
C ALA A 103 -20.86 -1.85 15.62
N LEU A 104 -20.20 -2.47 14.61
CA LEU A 104 -18.73 -2.50 14.51
C LEU A 104 -18.16 -1.09 14.26
N GLU A 105 -18.78 -0.29 13.40
CA GLU A 105 -18.39 1.12 13.20
C GLU A 105 -18.46 1.93 14.51
N GLN A 106 -19.55 1.77 15.27
CA GLN A 106 -19.70 2.44 16.57
C GLN A 106 -18.66 1.96 17.59
N ALA A 107 -18.33 0.66 17.59
CA ALA A 107 -17.30 0.11 18.46
C ALA A 107 -15.91 0.66 18.12
N LEU A 108 -15.57 0.80 16.83
CA LEU A 108 -14.32 1.42 16.37
C LEU A 108 -14.24 2.90 16.75
N ALA A 109 -15.30 3.66 16.48
CA ALA A 109 -15.35 5.10 16.75
C ALA A 109 -15.15 5.42 18.25
N ASN A 110 -15.57 4.52 19.13
CA ASN A 110 -15.47 4.67 20.59
C ASN A 110 -14.30 3.88 21.20
N HIS A 111 -13.46 3.22 20.38
CA HIS A 111 -12.41 2.37 20.91
C HIS A 111 -11.33 3.20 21.62
N PRO A 112 -10.92 2.85 22.85
CA PRO A 112 -9.97 3.64 23.65
C PRO A 112 -8.57 3.74 23.02
N ALA A 113 -8.22 2.78 22.16
CA ALA A 113 -6.91 2.74 21.49
C ALA A 113 -6.80 3.57 20.20
N SER A 114 -7.85 4.27 19.76
CA SER A 114 -7.86 4.96 18.45
C SER A 114 -6.67 5.91 18.23
N GLU A 115 -6.29 6.70 19.23
CA GLU A 115 -5.11 7.58 19.15
C GLU A 115 -3.79 6.81 19.30
N GLN A 116 -3.79 5.72 20.08
CA GLN A 116 -2.60 4.88 20.26
C GLN A 116 -2.24 4.15 18.96
N VAL A 117 -3.23 3.68 18.20
CA VAL A 117 -3.06 3.07 16.89
C VAL A 117 -2.43 4.07 15.91
N LYS A 118 -2.91 5.32 15.87
CA LYS A 118 -2.30 6.36 15.03
C LYS A 118 -0.86 6.63 15.41
N GLY A 119 -0.56 6.77 16.71
CA GLY A 119 0.80 6.99 17.19
C GLY A 119 1.74 5.83 16.85
N TRP A 120 1.28 4.60 17.04
CA TRP A 120 2.01 3.39 16.67
C TRP A 120 2.23 3.29 15.16
N TYR A 121 1.18 3.49 14.36
CA TYR A 121 1.25 3.51 12.89
C TYR A 121 2.25 4.56 12.39
N HIS A 122 2.20 5.78 12.92
CA HIS A 122 3.13 6.83 12.52
C HIS A 122 4.58 6.47 12.78
N LYS A 123 4.85 5.82 13.91
CA LYS A 123 6.18 5.37 14.28
C LYS A 123 6.68 4.23 13.40
N GLU A 124 5.89 3.18 13.26
CA GLU A 124 6.32 1.91 12.68
C GLU A 124 6.13 1.82 11.15
N LEU A 125 5.07 2.45 10.61
CA LEU A 125 4.56 2.14 9.26
C LEU A 125 4.25 3.35 8.37
N SER A 126 4.13 4.56 8.92
CA SER A 126 3.76 5.74 8.12
C SER A 126 4.90 6.24 7.24
N ALA A 127 4.62 6.32 5.94
CA ALA A 127 5.52 6.87 4.94
C ALA A 127 6.02 8.29 5.28
N ASP A 128 5.20 9.10 5.94
CA ASP A 128 5.55 10.45 6.37
C ASP A 128 6.24 10.44 7.74
N LEU A 129 7.45 11.00 7.81
CA LEU A 129 8.13 11.21 9.08
C LEU A 129 7.77 12.59 9.67
N HIS A 130 6.94 12.59 10.71
CA HIS A 130 6.53 13.79 11.45
C HIS A 130 7.51 14.23 12.55
N ASP A 131 8.79 13.88 12.44
CA ASP A 131 9.80 14.29 13.41
C ASP A 131 10.45 15.63 13.02
N SER A 132 10.19 16.64 13.86
CA SER A 132 10.70 18.00 13.66
C SER A 132 12.22 18.11 13.65
N TYR A 133 12.95 17.18 14.26
CA TYR A 133 14.42 17.16 14.22
C TYR A 133 14.89 16.85 12.79
N TYR A 134 14.53 15.70 12.25
CA TYR A 134 14.97 15.25 10.92
C TYR A 134 14.45 16.15 9.80
N GLN A 135 13.24 16.71 9.93
CA GLN A 135 12.70 17.64 8.93
C GLN A 135 13.59 18.88 8.74
N ARG A 136 14.23 19.37 9.81
CA ARG A 136 15.08 20.58 9.80
C ARG A 136 16.50 20.33 9.31
N LEU A 137 16.95 19.08 9.30
CA LEU A 137 18.29 18.73 8.82
C LEU A 137 18.40 18.97 7.30
N SER A 138 19.57 19.46 6.90
CA SER A 138 20.01 19.54 5.50
C SER A 138 20.23 18.14 4.92
N MET A 139 20.31 18.02 3.59
CA MET A 139 20.58 16.74 2.93
C MET A 139 21.92 16.13 3.38
N ASP A 140 22.97 16.94 3.56
CA ASP A 140 24.28 16.46 3.99
C ASP A 140 24.27 15.95 5.43
N GLU A 141 23.57 16.64 6.34
CA GLU A 141 23.40 16.17 7.72
C GLU A 141 22.59 14.87 7.77
N LEU A 142 21.53 14.77 6.97
CA LEU A 142 20.74 13.53 6.86
C LEU A 142 21.58 12.38 6.31
N LEU A 143 22.39 12.62 5.28
CA LEU A 143 23.31 11.61 4.73
C LEU A 143 24.30 11.13 5.79
N GLN A 144 24.86 12.04 6.59
CA GLN A 144 25.78 11.68 7.67
C GLN A 144 25.10 10.82 8.74
N GLN A 145 23.88 11.17 9.16
CA GLN A 145 23.11 10.38 10.13
C GLN A 145 22.72 9.01 9.56
N ALA A 146 22.26 8.96 8.30
CA ALA A 146 21.90 7.72 7.62
C ALA A 146 23.12 6.80 7.45
N GLN A 147 24.31 7.34 7.15
CA GLN A 147 25.56 6.57 7.13
C GLN A 147 25.94 6.02 8.51
N ALA A 148 25.47 6.63 9.59
CA ALA A 148 25.59 6.13 10.96
C ALA A 148 24.47 5.13 11.33
N ALA A 149 23.75 4.60 10.34
CA ALA A 149 22.63 3.67 10.49
C ALA A 149 21.39 4.25 11.19
N ASP A 150 21.19 5.57 11.13
CA ASP A 150 19.97 6.21 11.63
C ASP A 150 18.79 5.99 10.68
N ILE A 151 17.84 5.15 11.12
CA ILE A 151 16.65 4.77 10.36
C ILE A 151 15.78 5.98 10.02
N SER A 152 15.61 6.91 10.96
CA SER A 152 14.78 8.10 10.76
C SER A 152 15.42 9.05 9.74
N ALA A 153 16.75 9.14 9.72
CA ALA A 153 17.46 9.87 8.68
C ALA A 153 17.30 9.22 7.30
N MET A 154 17.40 7.89 7.19
CA MET A 154 17.14 7.16 5.94
C MET A 154 15.71 7.38 5.43
N ARG A 155 14.72 7.31 6.33
CA ARG A 155 13.32 7.60 6.01
C ARG A 155 13.14 9.01 5.48
N MET A 156 13.71 10.01 6.16
CA MET A 156 13.65 11.40 5.73
C MET A 156 14.36 11.62 4.38
N LEU A 157 15.48 10.95 4.11
CA LEU A 157 16.14 11.00 2.80
C LEU A 157 15.23 10.45 1.72
N ALA A 158 14.60 9.28 1.94
CA ALA A 158 13.67 8.68 0.99
C ALA A 158 12.51 9.64 0.67
N GLU A 159 11.90 10.23 1.69
CA GLU A 159 10.81 11.20 1.57
C GLU A 159 11.24 12.48 0.83
N LYS A 160 12.40 13.06 1.20
CA LYS A 160 12.93 14.28 0.55
C LYS A 160 13.28 14.02 -0.92
N TYR A 161 13.94 12.91 -1.24
CA TYR A 161 14.23 12.55 -2.62
C TYR A 161 12.97 12.25 -3.42
N LEU A 162 11.95 11.62 -2.83
CA LEU A 162 10.66 11.40 -3.48
C LEU A 162 9.95 12.73 -3.80
N ARG A 163 9.94 13.67 -2.83
CA ARG A 163 9.41 15.03 -3.05
C ARG A 163 10.17 15.73 -4.17
N TYR A 164 11.50 15.64 -4.18
CA TYR A 164 12.29 16.22 -5.25
C TYR A 164 11.99 15.55 -6.60
N ALA A 165 11.82 14.23 -6.63
CA ALA A 165 11.46 13.50 -7.84
C ALA A 165 10.18 14.06 -8.49
N ARG A 166 9.19 14.36 -7.65
CA ARG A 166 7.86 14.81 -8.09
C ARG A 166 7.75 16.32 -8.31
N PHE A 167 8.41 17.12 -7.48
CA PHE A 167 8.21 18.58 -7.40
C PHE A 167 9.49 19.40 -7.60
N GLN A 168 10.64 18.74 -7.80
CA GLN A 168 11.97 19.36 -7.93
C GLN A 168 12.34 20.24 -6.72
N ARG A 169 11.79 19.91 -5.55
CA ARG A 169 12.04 20.57 -4.27
C ARG A 169 12.05 19.55 -3.14
N TYR A 170 12.97 19.72 -2.20
CA TYR A 170 13.08 18.89 -1.00
C TYR A 170 12.09 19.29 0.10
N ASP A 171 11.64 20.56 0.09
CA ASP A 171 10.71 21.12 1.07
C ASP A 171 9.24 20.98 0.62
N ARG A 172 8.31 21.23 1.56
CA ARG A 172 6.84 21.01 1.48
C ARG A 172 6.22 21.08 0.07
N PRO A 173 5.20 20.24 -0.21
CA PRO A 173 4.59 20.17 -1.53
C PRO A 173 4.00 21.53 -1.94
N VAL A 174 4.47 22.03 -3.08
CA VAL A 174 3.81 23.06 -3.88
C VAL A 174 3.09 22.32 -5.00
N GLU A 175 2.00 22.87 -5.55
CA GLU A 175 1.39 22.31 -6.75
C GLU A 175 2.48 22.02 -7.80
N PRO A 176 2.50 20.80 -8.37
CA PRO A 176 3.50 20.44 -9.35
C PRO A 176 3.38 21.41 -10.53
N PRO A 177 4.49 21.87 -11.12
CA PRO A 177 4.42 22.59 -12.38
C PRO A 177 3.60 21.76 -13.38
N GLN A 178 2.75 22.41 -14.19
CA GLN A 178 1.80 21.72 -15.10
C GLN A 178 2.47 20.71 -16.06
N ASN A 179 3.79 20.76 -16.21
CA ASN A 179 4.62 19.85 -17.01
C ASN A 179 5.80 19.24 -16.23
N ALA A 180 5.69 19.07 -14.91
CA ALA A 180 6.75 18.45 -14.12
C ALA A 180 6.98 17.02 -14.60
N VAL A 181 8.14 16.78 -15.19
CA VAL A 181 8.61 15.43 -15.53
C VAL A 181 9.15 14.80 -14.26
N LEU A 182 8.83 13.53 -14.03
CA LEU A 182 9.36 12.77 -12.91
C LEU A 182 10.89 12.66 -13.00
N ASP A 183 11.61 13.17 -12.01
CA ASP A 183 13.07 13.01 -11.95
C ASP A 183 13.41 11.59 -11.50
N ARG A 184 13.72 10.74 -12.48
CA ARG A 184 14.04 9.32 -12.27
C ARG A 184 15.32 9.10 -11.44
N SER A 185 16.27 10.04 -11.47
CA SER A 185 17.49 9.94 -10.66
C SER A 185 17.17 10.15 -9.19
N ALA A 186 16.38 11.17 -8.88
CA ALA A 186 15.91 11.40 -7.51
C ALA A 186 14.99 10.27 -7.03
N LEU A 187 14.14 9.71 -7.91
CA LEU A 187 13.31 8.56 -7.57
C LEU A 187 14.16 7.32 -7.23
N ALA A 188 15.25 7.07 -7.97
CA ALA A 188 16.18 5.99 -7.65
C ALA A 188 16.88 6.21 -6.30
N GLN A 189 17.27 7.44 -5.98
CA GLN A 189 17.80 7.78 -4.65
C GLN A 189 16.76 7.56 -3.54
N ALA A 190 15.50 7.92 -3.81
CA ALA A 190 14.41 7.68 -2.88
C ALA A 190 14.23 6.19 -2.59
N ARG A 191 14.23 5.35 -3.63
CA ARG A 191 14.12 3.88 -3.51
C ARG A 191 15.30 3.30 -2.73
N TYR A 192 16.52 3.73 -3.04
CA TYR A 192 17.71 3.30 -2.32
C TYR A 192 17.57 3.55 -0.81
N TRP A 193 17.22 4.78 -0.41
CA TRP A 193 17.09 5.10 1.02
C TRP A 193 15.89 4.45 1.69
N ALA A 194 14.79 4.24 0.97
CA ALA A 194 13.65 3.47 1.48
C ALA A 194 14.05 2.01 1.73
N GLU A 195 14.80 1.41 0.81
CA GLU A 195 15.32 0.05 0.97
C GLU A 195 16.30 -0.03 2.16
N GLN A 196 17.22 0.93 2.31
CA GLN A 196 18.10 0.98 3.49
C GLN A 196 17.29 1.06 4.78
N ALA A 197 16.27 1.93 4.85
CA ALA A 197 15.40 2.01 6.01
C ALA A 197 14.67 0.67 6.29
N ALA A 198 14.17 0.01 5.23
CA ALA A 198 13.55 -1.31 5.34
C ALA A 198 14.52 -2.35 5.95
N LEU A 199 15.74 -2.43 5.40
CA LEU A 199 16.78 -3.34 5.88
C LEU A 199 17.12 -3.11 7.35
N HIS A 200 17.00 -1.90 7.85
CA HIS A 200 17.20 -1.57 9.26
C HIS A 200 15.94 -1.70 10.14
N GLY A 201 14.82 -2.17 9.60
CA GLY A 201 13.63 -2.54 10.37
C GLY A 201 12.43 -1.62 10.23
N TYR A 202 12.46 -0.64 9.33
CA TYR A 202 11.30 0.21 9.10
C TYR A 202 10.30 -0.43 8.10
N GLY A 203 9.21 -0.98 8.63
CA GLY A 203 8.19 -1.69 7.83
C GLY A 203 7.44 -0.81 6.83
N GLY A 204 7.22 0.47 7.14
CA GLY A 204 6.53 1.40 6.23
C GLY A 204 7.27 1.66 4.90
N ALA A 205 8.54 1.27 4.81
CA ALA A 205 9.32 1.40 3.59
C ALA A 205 8.75 0.58 2.42
N PHE A 206 8.10 -0.56 2.66
CA PHE A 206 7.52 -1.38 1.59
C PHE A 206 6.35 -0.69 0.90
N MET A 207 5.50 -0.01 1.67
CA MET A 207 4.40 0.80 1.12
C MET A 207 4.95 2.01 0.36
N LEU A 208 6.00 2.64 0.90
CA LEU A 208 6.68 3.74 0.24
C LEU A 208 7.33 3.31 -1.10
N LEU A 209 7.99 2.15 -1.14
CA LEU A 209 8.56 1.59 -2.35
C LEU A 209 7.48 1.31 -3.39
N ALA A 210 6.35 0.71 -2.99
CA ALA A 210 5.20 0.52 -3.86
C ALA A 210 4.64 1.85 -4.39
N GLU A 211 4.52 2.89 -3.55
CA GLU A 211 4.12 4.24 -3.97
C GLU A 211 5.08 4.83 -5.02
N MET A 212 6.38 4.63 -4.87
CA MET A 212 7.36 5.09 -5.85
C MET A 212 7.22 4.41 -7.22
N TYR A 213 6.82 3.14 -7.26
CA TYR A 213 6.50 2.46 -8.52
C TYR A 213 5.15 2.92 -9.08
N PHE A 214 4.17 3.17 -8.22
CA PHE A 214 2.90 3.76 -8.64
C PHE A 214 3.08 5.14 -9.30
N LEU A 215 3.91 6.01 -8.74
CA LEU A 215 4.23 7.31 -9.35
C LEU A 215 4.95 7.17 -10.69
N GLU A 216 5.81 6.16 -10.85
CA GLU A 216 6.44 5.86 -12.13
C GLU A 216 5.41 5.36 -13.16
N LEU A 217 4.45 4.52 -12.75
CA LEU A 217 3.32 4.11 -13.60
C LEU A 217 2.48 5.31 -14.06
N GLU A 218 2.17 6.26 -13.18
CA GLU A 218 1.44 7.47 -13.55
C GLU A 218 2.19 8.31 -14.60
N ASP A 219 3.52 8.40 -14.50
CA ASP A 219 4.35 9.08 -15.50
C ASP A 219 4.40 8.31 -16.84
N LEU A 220 4.62 7.00 -16.80
CA LEU A 220 4.65 6.15 -18.00
C LEU A 220 3.30 6.15 -18.74
N ASN A 221 2.19 6.06 -18.02
CA ASN A 221 0.84 6.11 -18.61
C ASN A 221 0.54 7.47 -19.26
N ARG A 222 1.02 8.58 -18.69
CA ARG A 222 0.93 9.90 -19.33
C ARG A 222 1.74 9.92 -20.63
N GLN A 223 2.94 9.34 -20.63
CA GLN A 223 3.78 9.27 -21.83
C GLN A 223 3.16 8.41 -22.95
N LEU A 224 2.49 7.31 -22.60
CA LEU A 224 1.80 6.42 -23.54
C LEU A 224 0.77 7.17 -24.41
N THR A 225 0.05 8.14 -23.82
CA THR A 225 -0.92 8.97 -24.56
C THR A 225 -0.27 9.94 -25.56
N SER A 226 1.05 10.12 -25.49
CA SER A 226 1.80 11.16 -26.20
C SER A 226 2.90 10.65 -27.17
N ALA A 227 3.18 9.34 -27.22
CA ALA A 227 4.41 8.82 -27.87
C ALA A 227 4.20 7.75 -28.96
N GLN A 228 5.08 7.79 -29.96
CA GLN A 228 5.14 6.91 -31.15
C GLN A 228 5.90 5.58 -30.91
N GLN A 229 6.22 5.27 -29.64
CA GLN A 229 6.96 4.08 -29.18
C GLN A 229 6.11 3.22 -28.21
N GLN A 230 4.89 2.89 -28.63
CA GLN A 230 3.89 2.22 -27.79
C GLN A 230 4.38 0.89 -27.19
N HIS A 231 5.13 0.07 -27.94
CA HIS A 231 5.56 -1.25 -27.44
C HIS A 231 6.58 -1.18 -26.30
N THR A 232 7.63 -0.37 -26.41
CA THR A 232 8.65 -0.24 -25.34
C THR A 232 8.07 0.36 -24.07
N LEU A 233 7.12 1.30 -24.19
CA LEU A 233 6.42 1.88 -23.05
C LEU A 233 5.45 0.86 -22.40
N ALA A 234 4.78 0.03 -23.20
CA ALA A 234 3.90 -1.02 -22.67
C ALA A 234 4.67 -2.04 -21.82
N ASP A 235 5.84 -2.51 -22.28
CA ASP A 235 6.69 -3.41 -21.51
C ASP A 235 7.11 -2.76 -20.17
N GLN A 236 7.53 -1.49 -20.18
CA GLN A 236 7.91 -0.77 -18.97
C GLN A 236 6.76 -0.62 -17.97
N ILE A 237 5.54 -0.40 -18.45
CA ILE A 237 4.35 -0.33 -17.61
C ILE A 237 4.11 -1.67 -16.91
N ILE A 238 4.18 -2.78 -17.66
CA ILE A 238 4.02 -4.13 -17.09
C ILE A 238 5.09 -4.38 -16.04
N ASP A 239 6.37 -4.18 -16.36
CA ASP A 239 7.49 -4.39 -15.42
C ASP A 239 7.32 -3.58 -14.14
N THR A 240 6.90 -2.31 -14.26
CA THR A 240 6.69 -1.41 -13.13
C THR A 240 5.50 -1.83 -12.27
N GLU A 241 4.41 -2.33 -12.87
CA GLU A 241 3.27 -2.86 -12.13
C GLU A 241 3.65 -4.13 -11.36
N LEU A 242 4.40 -5.04 -11.99
CA LEU A 242 4.85 -6.26 -11.35
C LEU A 242 5.81 -5.97 -10.18
N LEU A 243 6.70 -4.99 -10.32
CA LEU A 243 7.58 -4.54 -9.23
C LEU A 243 6.78 -3.94 -8.05
N MET A 244 5.80 -3.07 -8.33
CA MET A 244 4.90 -2.54 -7.30
C MET A 244 4.23 -3.68 -6.52
N ARG A 245 3.65 -4.64 -7.24
CA ARG A 245 3.01 -5.82 -6.64
C ARG A 245 4.00 -6.70 -5.86
N ALA A 246 5.21 -6.88 -6.36
CA ALA A 246 6.24 -7.68 -5.69
C ALA A 246 6.62 -7.07 -4.33
N TYR A 247 6.75 -5.75 -4.22
CA TYR A 247 7.01 -5.09 -2.94
C TYR A 247 5.82 -5.17 -1.97
N LEU A 248 4.59 -5.07 -2.48
CA LEU A 248 3.39 -5.29 -1.65
C LEU A 248 3.32 -6.73 -1.14
N SER A 249 3.58 -7.72 -1.99
CA SER A 249 3.64 -9.14 -1.60
C SER A 249 4.77 -9.40 -0.62
N LEU A 250 5.94 -8.79 -0.83
CA LEU A 250 7.09 -8.93 0.06
C LEU A 250 6.77 -8.36 1.45
N SER A 251 6.01 -7.26 1.52
CA SER A 251 5.57 -6.69 2.79
C SER A 251 4.77 -7.68 3.64
N VAL A 252 3.95 -8.52 3.01
CA VAL A 252 3.17 -9.57 3.68
C VAL A 252 4.06 -10.71 4.15
N GLU A 253 5.04 -11.10 3.33
CA GLU A 253 5.96 -12.21 3.62
C GLU A 253 6.91 -11.88 4.79
N VAL A 254 7.47 -10.66 4.82
CA VAL A 254 8.52 -10.29 5.78
C VAL A 254 7.99 -9.65 7.05
N MET A 255 6.69 -9.39 7.14
CA MET A 255 6.03 -8.81 8.33
C MET A 255 4.87 -9.70 8.82
N PRO A 256 5.09 -10.99 9.11
CA PRO A 256 4.01 -11.91 9.46
C PRO A 256 3.26 -11.50 10.75
N GLN A 257 3.92 -10.80 11.67
CA GLN A 257 3.29 -10.24 12.88
C GLN A 257 2.22 -9.19 12.56
N LEU A 258 2.31 -8.55 11.39
CA LEU A 258 1.35 -7.57 10.89
C LEU A 258 0.28 -8.20 9.99
N HIS A 259 0.10 -9.52 10.01
CA HIS A 259 -0.84 -10.24 9.15
C HIS A 259 -2.24 -9.62 9.11
N ASP A 260 -2.77 -9.28 10.28
CA ASP A 260 -4.08 -8.64 10.43
C ASP A 260 -4.03 -7.18 9.95
N PHE A 261 -3.01 -6.42 10.30
CA PHE A 261 -2.87 -5.04 9.83
C PHE A 261 -2.77 -4.93 8.30
N LEU A 262 -2.08 -5.88 7.67
CA LEU A 262 -1.88 -5.95 6.22
C LEU A 262 -3.05 -6.63 5.50
N TYR A 263 -4.16 -6.92 6.20
CA TYR A 263 -5.33 -7.54 5.60
C TYR A 263 -5.86 -6.78 4.37
N PRO A 264 -6.00 -5.43 4.36
CA PRO A 264 -6.43 -4.71 3.17
C PRO A 264 -5.49 -4.90 1.96
N VAL A 265 -4.18 -4.93 2.19
CA VAL A 265 -3.18 -5.17 1.14
C VAL A 265 -3.35 -6.58 0.56
N ARG A 266 -3.51 -7.58 1.43
CA ARG A 266 -3.74 -8.97 1.01
C ARG A 266 -5.02 -9.11 0.19
N VAL A 267 -6.11 -8.48 0.62
CA VAL A 267 -7.38 -8.48 -0.13
C VAL A 267 -7.19 -7.84 -1.50
N GLN A 268 -6.52 -6.70 -1.58
CA GLN A 268 -6.22 -6.04 -2.86
C GLN A 268 -5.40 -6.93 -3.79
N LEU A 269 -4.36 -7.59 -3.28
CA LEU A 269 -3.52 -8.53 -4.06
C LEU A 269 -4.33 -9.75 -4.55
N GLN A 270 -5.32 -10.21 -3.78
CA GLN A 270 -6.20 -11.31 -4.16
C GLN A 270 -7.26 -10.91 -5.19
N GLN A 271 -7.86 -9.73 -5.04
CA GLN A 271 -8.91 -9.22 -5.93
C GLN A 271 -8.40 -8.84 -7.32
N SER A 272 -7.12 -8.48 -7.41
CA SER A 272 -6.46 -8.18 -8.68
C SER A 272 -5.32 -9.16 -8.91
N PRO A 273 -5.61 -10.42 -9.30
CA PRO A 273 -4.55 -11.40 -9.54
C PRO A 273 -3.67 -11.00 -10.73
N VAL A 274 -2.39 -11.38 -10.67
CA VAL A 274 -1.47 -11.21 -11.80
C VAL A 274 -2.00 -12.01 -13.01
N PRO A 275 -2.13 -11.40 -14.20
CA PRO A 275 -2.57 -12.10 -15.40
C PRO A 275 -1.69 -13.31 -15.72
N ALA A 276 -2.26 -14.34 -16.35
CA ALA A 276 -1.58 -15.61 -16.60
C ALA A 276 -0.31 -15.42 -17.45
N GLU A 277 -0.35 -14.54 -18.43
CA GLU A 277 0.75 -14.16 -19.30
C GLU A 277 1.94 -13.50 -18.59
N SER A 278 1.70 -12.88 -17.43
CA SER A 278 2.71 -12.16 -16.64
C SER A 278 3.13 -12.92 -15.37
N ARG A 279 2.56 -14.11 -15.15
CA ARG A 279 2.73 -14.85 -13.89
C ARG A 279 4.16 -15.32 -13.66
N GLU A 280 4.79 -15.90 -14.67
CA GLU A 280 6.17 -16.39 -14.60
C GLU A 280 7.14 -15.23 -14.31
N LEU A 281 6.98 -14.11 -15.04
CA LEU A 281 7.78 -12.91 -14.82
C LEU A 281 7.60 -12.34 -13.41
N PHE A 282 6.37 -12.30 -12.91
CA PHE A 282 6.09 -11.88 -11.53
C PHE A 282 6.77 -12.79 -10.50
N ASP A 283 6.63 -14.11 -10.66
CA ASP A 283 7.22 -15.07 -9.73
C ASP A 283 8.75 -14.94 -9.71
N ASP A 284 9.39 -14.74 -10.87
CA ASP A 284 10.83 -14.45 -10.97
C ASP A 284 11.22 -13.14 -10.26
N ILE A 285 10.51 -12.04 -10.51
CA ILE A 285 10.76 -10.75 -9.87
C ILE A 285 10.64 -10.89 -8.34
N PHE A 286 9.56 -11.51 -7.88
CA PHE A 286 9.28 -11.67 -6.46
C PHE A 286 10.32 -12.56 -5.77
N GLN A 287 10.69 -13.70 -6.37
CA GLN A 287 11.70 -14.59 -5.79
C GLN A 287 13.08 -13.94 -5.74
N ASN A 288 13.47 -13.20 -6.79
CA ASN A 288 14.73 -12.45 -6.78
C ASN A 288 14.74 -11.39 -5.68
N LEU A 289 13.66 -10.62 -5.54
CA LEU A 289 13.53 -9.59 -4.51
C LEU A 289 13.58 -10.19 -3.10
N LEU A 290 12.87 -11.30 -2.87
CA LEU A 290 12.87 -12.00 -1.58
C LEU A 290 14.26 -12.56 -1.22
N GLN A 291 14.96 -13.16 -2.17
CA GLN A 291 16.32 -13.68 -1.96
C GLN A 291 17.31 -12.54 -1.69
N GLU A 292 17.22 -11.44 -2.45
CA GLU A 292 18.06 -10.26 -2.24
C GLU A 292 17.85 -9.65 -0.86
N TRP A 293 16.59 -9.52 -0.43
CA TRP A 293 16.21 -9.07 0.91
C TRP A 293 16.84 -9.96 2.00
N GLN A 294 16.62 -11.27 1.92
CA GLN A 294 17.15 -12.23 2.88
C GLN A 294 18.68 -12.19 2.93
N HIS A 295 19.33 -12.10 1.76
CA HIS A 295 20.77 -12.01 1.67
C HIS A 295 21.31 -10.73 2.31
N LYS A 296 20.75 -9.57 1.96
CA LYS A 296 21.18 -8.26 2.51
C LYS A 296 21.02 -8.22 4.03
N ARG A 297 19.91 -8.72 4.58
CA ARG A 297 19.72 -8.79 6.05
C ARG A 297 20.66 -9.77 6.73
N ALA A 298 20.91 -10.92 6.12
CA ALA A 298 21.89 -11.88 6.63
C ALA A 298 23.31 -11.28 6.71
N LEU A 299 23.73 -10.49 5.72
CA LEU A 299 25.01 -9.77 5.76
C LEU A 299 25.11 -8.76 6.91
N MET A 300 23.97 -8.25 7.39
CA MET A 300 23.88 -7.34 8.54
C MET A 300 23.70 -8.08 9.87
N GLY A 301 23.61 -9.41 9.86
CA GLY A 301 23.33 -10.22 11.05
C GLY A 301 21.89 -10.08 11.56
N LEU A 302 20.96 -9.68 10.71
CA LEU A 302 19.55 -9.48 11.04
C LEU A 302 18.69 -10.67 10.57
N ALA A 303 17.61 -10.96 11.30
CA ALA A 303 16.62 -11.98 10.91
C ALA A 303 15.91 -11.59 9.60
N PRO A 304 15.50 -12.53 8.74
CA PRO A 304 14.84 -12.21 7.46
C PRO A 304 13.48 -11.53 7.64
N GLU A 305 12.79 -11.80 8.74
CA GLU A 305 11.52 -11.14 9.10
C GLU A 305 11.78 -9.86 9.90
N LEU A 306 10.81 -8.94 9.84
CA LEU A 306 10.75 -7.75 10.67
C LEU A 306 9.98 -8.04 11.95
N GLU A 307 10.53 -7.57 13.07
CA GLU A 307 9.90 -7.68 14.38
C GLU A 307 9.24 -6.36 14.77
N PHE A 308 8.00 -6.44 15.27
CA PHE A 308 7.24 -5.28 15.70
C PHE A 308 6.78 -5.47 17.14
N PHE A 309 6.83 -4.39 17.92
CA PHE A 309 6.12 -4.35 19.19
C PHE A 309 4.71 -3.78 18.93
N ILE A 310 3.70 -4.65 19.02
CA ILE A 310 2.29 -4.27 18.85
C ILE A 310 1.63 -4.28 20.23
N PRO A 311 1.19 -3.12 20.77
CA PRO A 311 0.42 -3.10 22.00
C PRO A 311 -0.89 -3.89 21.87
N ALA A 312 -1.31 -4.58 22.92
CA ALA A 312 -2.52 -5.41 22.90
C ALA A 312 -3.78 -4.60 22.52
N GLU A 313 -3.86 -3.34 22.94
CA GLU A 313 -4.97 -2.43 22.62
C GLU A 313 -4.96 -1.99 21.14
N VAL A 314 -3.78 -1.95 20.52
CA VAL A 314 -3.62 -1.68 19.08
C VAL A 314 -4.06 -2.91 18.29
N GLU A 315 -3.64 -4.10 18.72
CA GLU A 315 -4.05 -5.37 18.12
C GLU A 315 -5.57 -5.56 18.16
N SER A 316 -6.21 -5.29 19.30
CA SER A 316 -7.67 -5.40 19.42
C SER A 316 -8.42 -4.42 18.51
N TYR A 317 -7.88 -3.22 18.31
CA TYR A 317 -8.44 -2.24 17.38
C TYR A 317 -8.35 -2.74 15.93
N ILE A 318 -7.18 -3.24 15.52
CA ILE A 318 -6.93 -3.74 14.15
C ILE A 318 -7.86 -4.92 13.84
N GLN A 319 -8.04 -5.85 14.79
CA GLN A 319 -8.98 -6.97 14.63
C GLN A 319 -10.41 -6.49 14.41
N LEU A 320 -10.84 -5.44 15.12
CA LEU A 320 -12.17 -4.86 14.96
C LEU A 320 -12.33 -4.16 13.61
N GLU A 321 -11.29 -3.47 13.13
CA GLU A 321 -11.24 -2.86 11.80
C GLU A 321 -11.37 -3.91 10.69
N ASN A 322 -10.68 -5.04 10.82
CA ASN A 322 -10.80 -6.16 9.90
C ASN A 322 -12.19 -6.81 9.92
N GLN A 323 -12.81 -6.93 11.09
CA GLN A 323 -14.19 -7.41 11.19
C GLN A 323 -15.16 -6.48 10.46
N LEU A 324 -14.98 -5.17 10.58
CA LEU A 324 -15.78 -4.19 9.84
C LEU A 324 -15.55 -4.31 8.33
N HIS A 325 -14.29 -4.42 7.89
CA HIS A 325 -13.98 -4.58 6.46
C HIS A 325 -14.64 -5.85 5.88
N ASN A 326 -14.52 -6.99 6.58
CA ASN A 326 -15.19 -8.23 6.20
C ASN A 326 -16.71 -8.08 6.14
N CYS A 327 -17.29 -7.39 7.12
CA CYS A 327 -18.73 -7.14 7.18
C CYS A 327 -19.20 -6.31 5.97
N ASN A 328 -18.45 -5.28 5.61
CA ASN A 328 -18.77 -4.43 4.47
C ASN A 328 -18.63 -5.16 3.13
N ASN A 329 -17.62 -6.02 2.97
CA ASN A 329 -17.46 -6.83 1.76
C ASN A 329 -18.63 -7.81 1.58
N GLN A 330 -19.14 -8.40 2.69
CA GLN A 330 -20.32 -9.26 2.67
C GLN A 330 -21.63 -8.54 2.34
N LEU A 331 -21.67 -7.20 2.43
CA LEU A 331 -22.84 -6.40 2.04
C LEU A 331 -22.80 -5.97 0.56
N THR A 332 -21.63 -6.04 -0.08
CA THR A 332 -21.45 -5.65 -1.49
C THR A 332 -21.58 -6.82 -2.47
N ASP A 333 -21.61 -8.07 -1.97
CA ASP A 333 -21.81 -9.31 -2.72
C ASP A 333 -23.28 -9.74 -2.74
#